data_AF-A0A2P8F7M7-F1
#
_entry.id   AF-A0A2P8F7M7-F1
#
_cell.length_a   1.000
_cell.length_b   1.000
_cell.length_c   1.000
_cell.angle_alpha   90.00
_cell.angle_beta   90.00
_cell.angle_gamma   90.00
#
_symmetry.space_group_name_H-M   'P 1'
#
loop_
_entity.id
_entity.type
_entity.pdbx_description
1 polymer ?
#
loop_
_entity_poly.entity_id
_entity_poly.type
_entity_poly.pdbx_seq_one_letter_code
_entity_poly.pdbx_strand_id
1 'polypeptide(L)'
;MEKFIAVVFESDDTAFKGETALRGLHATGELAVYAAAVIGKDLDGKVKVKKVEDEGPLGTALGLVIGGMVGVLAGPLAVASGAAIAGSAAAASAAASGMAVGSMTGGLFGVYRDLWVAGIDSAMLDEVSVELLPGKSCVVASVDEVWTSPLDVKMGEAGGVVFRKPRIDAIDEQYASDMAELDREITELKDEWKQASDETKQAIHDKIDAAKSKTNAAMEKILDRIDELDSQTEARLKAIDEQIATAKENTRQKFETRKAEIQADYKERKSKLDASMALAKEALT
;
A
#
# COMPACT_ATOMS: atom_id res chain seq x y z
N MET A 1 -8.40 10.84 9.64
CA MET A 1 -8.55 9.66 8.76
C MET A 1 -7.46 9.76 7.72
N GLU A 2 -6.64 8.72 7.59
CA GLU A 2 -5.51 8.70 6.65
C GLU A 2 -6.01 8.83 5.21
N LYS A 3 -5.31 9.66 4.45
CA LYS A 3 -5.59 9.91 3.05
C LYS A 3 -4.30 9.84 2.26
N PHE A 4 -4.41 9.33 1.04
CA PHE A 4 -3.41 9.55 0.03
C PHE A 4 -3.70 10.87 -0.66
N ILE A 5 -2.65 11.69 -0.77
CA ILE A 5 -2.68 12.94 -1.51
C ILE A 5 -1.66 12.87 -2.64
N ALA A 6 -2.04 13.45 -3.77
CA ALA A 6 -1.15 13.71 -4.88
C ALA A 6 -1.33 15.18 -5.28
N VAL A 7 -0.24 15.94 -5.32
CA VAL A 7 -0.27 17.36 -5.62
C VAL A 7 0.56 17.60 -6.87
N VAL A 8 -0.09 17.99 -7.97
CA VAL A 8 0.56 18.23 -9.27
C VAL A 8 0.94 19.70 -9.38
N PHE A 9 2.16 19.96 -9.81
CA PHE A 9 2.79 21.26 -9.94
C PHE A 9 3.33 21.46 -11.36
N GLU A 10 3.42 22.72 -11.79
CA GLU A 10 3.92 23.08 -13.12
C GLU A 10 5.44 22.86 -13.30
N SER A 11 6.22 22.82 -12.22
CA SER A 11 7.67 22.59 -12.28
C SER A 11 8.24 21.89 -11.04
N ASP A 12 9.47 21.35 -11.18
CA ASP A 12 10.25 20.78 -10.09
C ASP A 12 10.38 21.76 -8.91
N ASP A 13 10.70 23.03 -9.17
CA ASP A 13 10.87 24.06 -8.13
C ASP A 13 9.58 24.29 -7.33
N THR A 14 8.43 24.31 -8.00
CA THR A 14 7.13 24.44 -7.33
C THR A 14 6.77 23.18 -6.54
N ALA A 15 7.13 22.00 -7.02
CA ALA A 15 6.94 20.76 -6.28
C ALA A 15 7.80 20.70 -5.01
N PHE A 16 9.05 21.15 -5.06
CA PHE A 16 9.89 21.27 -3.86
C PHE A 16 9.36 22.28 -2.85
N LYS A 17 8.79 23.39 -3.32
CA LYS A 17 8.10 24.36 -2.44
C LYS A 17 6.86 23.75 -1.79
N GLY A 18 6.06 23.00 -2.55
CA GLY A 18 4.92 22.26 -2.04
C GLY A 18 5.31 21.24 -0.97
N GLU A 19 6.36 20.45 -1.25
CA GLU A 19 6.92 19.48 -0.31
C GLU A 19 7.42 20.17 0.98
N THR A 20 8.19 21.26 0.86
CA THR A 20 8.63 22.07 2.01
C THR A 20 7.45 22.63 2.81
N ALA A 21 6.38 23.06 2.14
CA ALA A 21 5.18 23.56 2.81
C ALA A 21 4.43 22.43 3.54
N LEU A 22 4.37 21.23 2.97
CA LEU A 22 3.83 20.04 3.61
C LEU A 22 4.60 19.69 4.90
N ARG A 23 5.93 19.77 4.86
CA ARG A 23 6.80 19.63 6.05
C ARG A 23 6.54 20.69 7.10
N GLY A 24 6.34 21.94 6.67
CA GLY A 24 5.99 23.04 7.57
C GLY A 24 4.73 22.71 8.36
N LEU A 25 3.69 22.20 7.68
CA LEU A 25 2.44 21.81 8.30
C LEU A 25 2.61 20.64 9.28
N HIS A 26 3.51 19.69 8.97
CA HIS A 26 3.89 18.61 9.88
C HIS A 26 4.61 19.11 11.13
N ALA A 27 5.59 19.99 10.95
CA ALA A 27 6.36 20.55 12.05
C ALA A 27 5.51 21.41 13.00
N THR A 28 4.47 22.06 12.48
CA THR A 28 3.53 22.86 13.28
C THR A 28 2.41 22.03 13.92
N GLY A 29 2.37 20.72 13.66
CA GLY A 29 1.33 19.83 14.16
C GLY A 29 -0.04 20.09 13.56
N GLU A 30 -0.12 20.64 12.33
CA GLU A 30 -1.37 20.90 11.63
C GLU A 30 -1.85 19.69 10.81
N LEU A 31 -0.93 18.80 10.42
CA LEU A 31 -1.20 17.50 9.82
C LEU A 31 -0.08 16.51 10.12
N ALA A 32 -0.37 15.22 10.15
CA ALA A 32 0.66 14.19 10.23
C ALA A 32 1.05 13.76 8.80
N VAL A 33 2.33 13.85 8.43
CA VAL A 33 2.84 13.23 7.20
C VAL A 33 3.45 11.91 7.60
N TYR A 34 2.98 10.83 7.00
CA TYR A 34 3.53 9.49 7.25
C TYR A 34 4.65 9.16 6.26
N ALA A 35 4.47 9.52 4.99
CA ALA A 35 5.50 9.42 3.97
C ALA A 35 5.20 10.38 2.82
N ALA A 36 6.25 10.86 2.14
CA ALA A 36 6.13 11.72 0.98
C ALA A 36 7.26 11.45 -0.04
N ALA A 37 6.94 11.60 -1.32
CA ALA A 37 7.92 11.57 -2.40
C ALA A 37 7.60 12.62 -3.47
N VAL A 38 8.65 13.15 -4.09
CA VAL A 38 8.55 14.08 -5.22
C VAL A 38 8.97 13.37 -6.50
N ILE A 39 8.06 13.35 -7.47
CA ILE A 39 8.28 12.82 -8.80
C ILE A 39 8.21 13.95 -9.83
N GLY A 40 9.02 13.88 -10.88
CA GLY A 40 8.97 14.80 -12.00
C GLY A 40 8.90 14.04 -13.31
N LYS A 41 8.07 14.47 -14.25
CA LYS A 41 8.00 13.89 -15.58
C LYS A 41 8.83 14.72 -16.54
N ASP A 42 9.83 14.12 -17.16
CA ASP A 42 10.65 14.81 -18.15
C ASP A 42 9.89 15.00 -19.48
N LEU A 43 10.49 15.78 -20.37
CA LEU A 43 9.91 16.12 -21.67
C LEU A 43 9.73 14.89 -22.59
N ASP A 44 10.47 13.81 -22.34
CA ASP A 44 10.34 12.53 -23.04
C ASP A 44 9.20 11.68 -22.45
N GLY A 45 8.46 12.20 -21.48
CA GLY A 45 7.37 11.53 -20.79
C GLY A 45 7.83 10.52 -19.73
N LYS A 46 9.13 10.46 -19.41
CA LYS A 46 9.66 9.56 -18.38
C LYS A 46 9.54 10.20 -17.01
N VAL A 47 9.00 9.46 -16.06
CA VAL A 47 8.96 9.91 -14.66
C VAL A 47 10.29 9.57 -13.99
N LYS A 48 10.84 10.57 -13.30
CA LYS A 48 12.04 10.47 -12.49
C LYS A 48 11.67 10.81 -11.05
N VAL A 49 12.11 9.97 -10.13
CA VAL A 49 12.08 10.30 -8.70
C VAL A 49 13.09 11.41 -8.47
N LYS A 50 12.63 12.58 -8.01
CA LYS A 50 13.49 13.73 -7.75
C LYS A 50 13.96 13.76 -6.31
N LYS A 51 13.11 13.29 -5.39
CA LYS A 51 13.40 13.20 -3.97
C LYS A 51 12.49 12.14 -3.33
N VAL A 52 13.07 11.21 -2.60
CA VAL A 52 12.35 10.37 -1.63
C VAL A 52 12.85 10.82 -0.27
N GLU A 53 11.94 11.11 0.65
CA GLU A 53 12.33 11.34 2.02
C GLU A 53 12.06 10.10 2.86
N ASP A 54 13.16 9.44 3.24
CA ASP A 54 13.24 8.60 4.42
C ASP A 54 13.35 9.53 5.64
N GLU A 55 12.22 10.06 6.12
CA GLU A 55 12.21 10.63 7.45
C GLU A 55 12.01 9.54 8.50
N GLY A 56 13.15 9.03 8.97
CA GLY A 56 13.27 8.27 10.21
C GLY A 56 13.07 6.76 10.08
N PRO A 57 13.07 6.04 11.24
CA PRO A 57 12.89 4.57 11.30
C PRO A 57 11.57 4.05 10.72
N LEU A 58 10.71 4.97 10.29
CA LEU A 58 9.36 4.77 9.76
C LEU A 58 9.34 4.71 8.22
N GLY A 59 10.42 5.12 7.56
CA GLY A 59 10.49 5.29 6.10
C GLY A 59 10.37 4.00 5.29
N THR A 60 10.85 2.85 5.81
CA THR A 60 10.89 1.60 5.02
C THR A 60 9.50 1.01 4.74
N ALA A 61 8.60 1.00 5.73
CA ALA A 61 7.28 0.37 5.58
C ALA A 61 6.35 1.18 4.68
N LEU A 62 6.36 2.51 4.85
CA LEU A 62 5.53 3.42 4.05
C LEU A 62 6.18 3.79 2.70
N GLY A 63 7.51 3.64 2.59
CA GLY A 63 8.26 3.79 1.36
C GLY A 63 7.90 2.75 0.30
N LEU A 64 7.40 1.58 0.69
CA LEU A 64 6.85 0.58 -0.26
C LEU A 64 5.57 1.09 -0.93
N VAL A 65 4.68 1.67 -0.14
CA VAL A 65 3.38 2.19 -0.59
C VAL A 65 3.59 3.36 -1.53
N ILE A 66 4.38 4.35 -1.11
CA ILE A 66 4.71 5.51 -1.94
C ILE A 66 5.56 5.09 -3.15
N GLY A 67 6.53 4.19 -2.98
CA GLY A 67 7.34 3.67 -4.07
C GLY A 67 6.54 2.94 -5.14
N GLY A 68 5.50 2.19 -4.76
CA GLY A 68 4.56 1.58 -5.68
C GLY A 68 3.76 2.62 -6.47
N MET A 69 3.24 3.68 -5.81
CA MET A 69 2.53 4.77 -6.50
C MET A 69 3.42 5.43 -7.55
N VAL A 70 4.67 5.69 -7.18
CA VAL A 70 5.66 6.23 -8.10
C VAL A 70 5.94 5.26 -9.26
N GLY A 71 6.07 3.96 -8.98
CA GLY A 71 6.27 2.93 -10.00
C GLY A 71 5.13 2.88 -11.02
N VAL A 72 3.89 2.97 -10.56
CA VAL A 72 2.70 3.04 -11.43
C VAL A 72 2.68 4.32 -12.26
N LEU A 73 2.91 5.48 -11.62
CA LEU A 73 2.93 6.78 -12.31
C LEU A 73 4.08 6.89 -13.31
N ALA A 74 5.19 6.18 -13.07
CA ALA A 74 6.32 6.10 -13.99
C ALA A 74 6.07 5.22 -15.21
N GLY A 75 5.08 4.33 -15.14
CA GLY A 75 4.69 3.45 -16.22
C GLY A 75 5.70 2.34 -16.53
N PRO A 76 5.32 1.38 -17.40
CA PRO A 76 6.12 0.18 -17.68
C PRO A 76 7.48 0.45 -18.33
N LEU A 77 7.63 1.59 -19.02
CA LEU A 77 8.86 1.92 -19.75
C LEU A 77 9.97 2.48 -18.86
N ALA A 78 9.65 3.00 -17.67
CA ALA A 78 10.65 3.50 -16.72
C ALA A 78 11.37 2.37 -15.96
N VAL A 79 10.67 1.26 -15.72
CA VAL A 79 11.20 0.08 -14.99
C VAL A 79 12.22 -0.70 -15.83
N ALA A 80 12.14 -0.63 -17.16
CA ALA A 80 13.07 -1.33 -18.06
C ALA A 80 14.43 -0.64 -18.22
N SER A 81 14.54 0.65 -17.89
CA SER A 81 15.77 1.43 -18.06
C SER A 81 16.69 1.42 -16.85
N GLY A 82 16.89 0.27 -16.18
CA GLY A 82 17.99 0.02 -15.23
C GLY A 82 18.15 1.00 -14.05
N ALA A 83 17.24 1.95 -13.86
CA ALA A 83 17.20 2.84 -12.71
C ALA A 83 16.60 2.04 -11.55
N ALA A 84 17.47 1.26 -10.91
CA ALA A 84 17.23 0.70 -9.60
C ALA A 84 16.58 1.76 -8.72
N ILE A 85 15.48 1.38 -8.08
CA ILE A 85 14.87 2.14 -7.01
C ILE A 85 15.92 2.30 -5.92
N ALA A 86 16.60 3.43 -5.91
CA ALA A 86 17.45 3.84 -4.81
C ALA A 86 16.51 4.31 -3.69
N GLY A 87 15.97 3.36 -2.92
CA GLY A 87 15.11 3.67 -1.77
C GLY A 87 14.47 2.47 -1.07
N SER A 88 14.24 1.34 -1.74
CA SER A 88 13.83 0.11 -1.04
C SER A 88 14.17 -1.13 -1.86
N ALA A 89 14.77 -2.11 -1.19
CA ALA A 89 15.15 -3.39 -1.78
C ALA A 89 13.95 -4.16 -2.38
N ALA A 90 12.70 -3.77 -2.06
CA ALA A 90 11.49 -4.40 -2.57
C ALA A 90 11.09 -3.94 -3.97
N ALA A 91 11.40 -2.71 -4.37
CA ALA A 91 11.16 -2.31 -5.75
C ALA A 91 12.24 -2.88 -6.70
N ALA A 92 13.42 -3.20 -6.17
CA ALA A 92 14.43 -3.97 -6.89
C ALA A 92 14.04 -5.46 -7.04
N SER A 93 13.29 -6.06 -6.11
CA SER A 93 12.83 -7.46 -6.26
C SER A 93 11.68 -7.61 -7.25
N ALA A 94 10.83 -6.58 -7.43
CA ALA A 94 9.83 -6.56 -8.50
C ALA A 94 10.47 -6.49 -9.90
N ALA A 95 11.61 -5.79 -10.04
CA ALA A 95 12.30 -5.65 -11.31
C ALA A 95 13.33 -6.76 -11.61
N ALA A 96 13.95 -7.38 -10.59
CA ALA A 96 15.09 -8.28 -10.81
C ALA A 96 14.83 -9.78 -10.54
N SER A 97 13.83 -10.17 -9.72
CA SER A 97 13.60 -11.59 -9.39
C SER A 97 12.33 -12.20 -10.00
N GLY A 98 11.43 -11.40 -10.58
CA GLY A 98 10.19 -11.88 -11.19
C GLY A 98 10.23 -12.08 -12.71
N MET A 99 11.29 -11.63 -13.39
CA MET A 99 11.40 -11.68 -14.86
C MET A 99 12.15 -12.92 -15.36
N ALA A 100 11.86 -14.10 -14.82
CA ALA A 100 12.33 -15.33 -15.43
C ALA A 100 11.13 -16.28 -15.56
N VAL A 101 10.52 -16.24 -16.75
CA VAL A 101 9.64 -17.30 -17.26
C VAL A 101 8.23 -17.33 -16.63
N GLY A 102 7.40 -16.28 -16.84
CA GLY A 102 5.95 -16.40 -16.64
C GLY A 102 5.12 -15.11 -16.45
N SER A 103 5.75 -13.95 -16.27
CA SER A 103 5.12 -12.78 -15.61
C SER A 103 4.88 -11.53 -16.47
N MET A 104 4.82 -11.66 -17.80
CA MET A 104 4.64 -10.47 -18.68
C MET A 104 3.29 -9.77 -18.49
N THR A 105 2.28 -10.46 -17.97
CA THR A 105 1.01 -9.87 -17.48
C THR A 105 0.96 -9.64 -15.97
N GLY A 106 1.87 -10.24 -15.19
CA GLY A 106 1.85 -10.20 -13.72
C GLY A 106 2.71 -9.11 -13.09
N GLY A 107 3.75 -8.62 -13.77
CA GLY A 107 4.67 -7.62 -13.19
C GLY A 107 4.02 -6.26 -12.95
N LEU A 108 3.32 -5.72 -13.95
CA LEU A 108 2.59 -4.45 -13.79
C LEU A 108 1.27 -4.64 -13.04
N PHE A 109 0.51 -5.67 -13.38
CA PHE A 109 -0.77 -5.96 -12.72
C PHE A 109 -0.57 -6.33 -11.24
N GLY A 110 0.55 -6.97 -10.91
CA GLY A 110 1.00 -7.23 -9.55
C GLY A 110 1.21 -5.93 -8.78
N VAL A 111 1.92 -4.95 -9.34
CA VAL A 111 2.07 -3.63 -8.67
C VAL A 111 0.73 -2.93 -8.48
N TYR A 112 -0.14 -2.90 -9.49
CA TYR A 112 -1.49 -2.31 -9.33
C TYR A 112 -2.31 -3.04 -8.26
N ARG A 113 -2.25 -4.37 -8.21
CA ARG A 113 -2.91 -5.19 -7.19
C ARG A 113 -2.32 -4.93 -5.81
N ASP A 114 -1.00 -4.89 -5.68
CA ASP A 114 -0.30 -4.67 -4.43
C ASP A 114 -0.52 -3.23 -3.91
N LEU A 115 -0.72 -2.25 -4.78
CA LEU A 115 -1.17 -0.91 -4.39
C LEU A 115 -2.62 -0.87 -3.94
N TRP A 116 -3.50 -1.60 -4.63
CA TRP A 116 -4.88 -1.78 -4.18
C TRP A 116 -4.92 -2.47 -2.81
N VAL A 117 -3.99 -3.41 -2.54
CA VAL A 117 -3.77 -4.02 -1.23
C VAL A 117 -3.26 -3.05 -0.17
N ALA A 118 -2.40 -2.11 -0.56
CA ALA A 118 -1.97 -1.01 0.30
C ALA A 118 -3.06 0.05 0.53
N GLY A 119 -4.19 -0.08 -0.16
CA GLY A 119 -5.37 0.77 -0.05
C GLY A 119 -5.30 2.06 -0.87
N ILE A 120 -4.46 2.06 -1.91
CA ILE A 120 -4.36 3.15 -2.88
C ILE A 120 -5.39 2.92 -3.99
N ASP A 121 -6.15 3.97 -4.25
CA ASP A 121 -7.16 4.00 -5.31
C ASP A 121 -6.49 4.17 -6.69
N SER A 122 -6.73 3.22 -7.59
CA SER A 122 -6.16 3.25 -8.94
C SER A 122 -6.71 4.40 -9.79
N ALA A 123 -7.96 4.82 -9.56
CA ALA A 123 -8.55 5.93 -10.31
C ALA A 123 -7.88 7.27 -9.96
N MET A 124 -7.45 7.47 -8.70
CA MET A 124 -6.62 8.61 -8.35
C MET A 124 -5.29 8.61 -9.09
N LEU A 125 -4.63 7.45 -9.19
CA LEU A 125 -3.37 7.35 -9.93
C LEU A 125 -3.56 7.64 -11.42
N ASP A 126 -4.69 7.21 -11.99
CA ASP A 126 -5.05 7.51 -13.38
C ASP A 126 -5.32 9.02 -13.58
N GLU A 127 -6.10 9.65 -12.70
CA GLU A 127 -6.35 11.10 -12.71
C GLU A 127 -5.04 11.90 -12.62
N VAL A 128 -4.16 11.52 -11.68
CA VAL A 128 -2.84 12.16 -11.49
C VAL A 128 -1.93 11.93 -12.70
N SER A 129 -1.97 10.75 -13.32
CA SER A 129 -1.16 10.42 -14.50
C SER A 129 -1.56 11.27 -15.71
N VAL A 130 -2.86 11.55 -15.87
CA VAL A 130 -3.40 12.42 -16.92
C VAL A 130 -2.95 13.87 -16.71
N GLU A 131 -2.95 14.34 -15.47
CA GLU A 131 -2.57 15.72 -15.11
C GLU A 131 -1.05 15.94 -15.06
N LEU A 132 -0.28 14.88 -14.80
CA LEU A 132 1.19 14.89 -14.83
C LEU A 132 1.68 14.85 -16.29
N LEU A 133 1.56 15.99 -16.97
CA LEU A 133 2.08 16.22 -18.31
C LEU A 133 3.63 16.31 -18.31
N PRO A 134 4.29 16.06 -19.46
CA PRO A 134 5.73 16.25 -19.59
C PRO A 134 6.17 17.66 -19.15
N GLY A 135 7.18 17.74 -18.28
CA GLY A 135 7.67 18.97 -17.67
C GLY A 135 7.07 19.31 -16.29
N LYS A 136 5.95 18.66 -15.92
CA LYS A 136 5.31 18.84 -14.60
C LYS A 136 5.87 17.88 -13.55
N SER A 137 5.62 18.21 -12.29
CA SER A 137 6.09 17.44 -11.14
C SER A 137 4.97 17.22 -10.14
N CYS A 138 5.01 16.14 -9.37
CA CYS A 138 3.99 15.77 -8.42
C CYS A 138 4.61 15.40 -7.07
N VAL A 139 3.97 15.84 -5.99
CA VAL A 139 4.25 15.36 -4.64
C VAL A 139 3.19 14.34 -4.28
N VAL A 140 3.61 13.12 -3.95
CA VAL A 140 2.72 12.05 -3.48
C VAL A 140 2.99 11.83 -2.01
N ALA A 141 1.95 11.82 -1.17
CA ALA A 141 2.11 11.63 0.26
C ALA A 141 0.95 10.86 0.90
N SER A 142 1.27 10.10 1.95
CA SER A 142 0.27 9.62 2.92
C SER A 142 0.23 10.60 4.09
N VAL A 143 -0.96 11.11 4.39
CA VAL A 143 -1.16 12.13 5.41
C VAL A 143 -2.39 11.83 6.28
N ASP A 144 -2.32 12.21 7.56
CA ASP A 144 -3.50 12.38 8.41
C ASP A 144 -3.79 13.88 8.57
N GLU A 145 -4.79 14.32 7.82
CA GLU A 145 -5.29 15.68 7.88
C GLU A 145 -6.43 15.78 8.90
N VAL A 146 -6.21 16.56 9.94
CA VAL A 146 -7.26 16.89 10.92
C VAL A 146 -8.27 17.88 10.33
N TRP A 147 -7.82 18.71 9.40
CA TRP A 147 -8.59 19.66 8.61
C TRP A 147 -7.95 19.79 7.22
N THR A 148 -8.68 20.24 6.20
CA THR A 148 -8.14 20.33 4.82
C THR A 148 -7.60 21.72 4.48
N SER A 149 -8.12 22.77 5.13
CA SER A 149 -7.91 24.16 4.71
C SER A 149 -6.43 24.60 4.66
N PRO A 150 -5.56 24.32 5.64
CA PRO A 150 -4.17 24.73 5.59
C PRO A 150 -3.35 24.00 4.54
N LEU A 151 -3.67 22.72 4.26
CA LEU A 151 -3.06 22.05 3.12
C LEU A 151 -3.51 22.68 1.81
N ASP A 152 -4.82 22.91 1.62
CA ASP A 152 -5.37 23.54 0.41
C ASP A 152 -4.76 24.92 0.16
N VAL A 153 -4.67 25.75 1.20
CA VAL A 153 -4.07 27.08 1.11
C VAL A 153 -2.60 26.99 0.75
N LYS A 154 -1.81 26.14 1.44
CA LYS A 154 -0.36 26.03 1.20
C LYS A 154 -0.02 25.42 -0.14
N MET A 155 -0.75 24.41 -0.58
CA MET A 155 -0.55 23.80 -1.90
C MET A 155 -1.00 24.75 -3.01
N GLY A 156 -2.10 25.48 -2.82
CA GLY A 156 -2.55 26.53 -3.74
C GLY A 156 -1.55 27.68 -3.86
N GLU A 157 -0.98 28.15 -2.74
CA GLU A 157 0.10 29.15 -2.72
C GLU A 157 1.35 28.68 -3.49
N ALA A 158 1.64 27.38 -3.45
CA ALA A 158 2.74 26.76 -4.18
C ALA A 158 2.40 26.47 -5.67
N GLY A 159 1.18 26.75 -6.11
CA GLY A 159 0.71 26.52 -7.48
C GLY A 159 0.36 25.06 -7.77
N GLY A 160 0.03 24.28 -6.74
CA GLY A 160 -0.30 22.86 -6.84
C GLY A 160 -1.79 22.58 -6.93
N VAL A 161 -2.16 21.56 -7.70
CA VAL A 161 -3.52 20.99 -7.75
C VAL A 161 -3.56 19.74 -6.87
N VAL A 162 -4.43 19.73 -5.87
CA VAL A 162 -4.49 18.67 -4.86
C VAL A 162 -5.56 17.62 -5.20
N PHE A 163 -5.12 16.39 -5.41
CA PHE A 163 -5.94 15.19 -5.47
C PHE A 163 -5.93 14.50 -4.11
N ARG A 164 -7.10 14.06 -3.65
CA ARG A 164 -7.25 13.37 -2.35
C ARG A 164 -8.12 12.13 -2.51
N LYS A 165 -7.68 11.03 -1.90
CA LYS A 165 -8.55 9.87 -1.66
C LYS A 165 -8.35 9.34 -0.24
N PRO A 166 -9.43 8.93 0.44
CA PRO A 166 -9.30 8.13 1.64
C PRO A 166 -8.63 6.79 1.28
N ARG A 167 -7.86 6.24 2.22
CA ARG A 167 -7.33 4.88 2.08
C ARG A 167 -8.50 3.88 2.13
N ILE A 168 -8.56 2.98 1.15
CA ILE A 168 -9.58 1.92 1.07
C ILE A 168 -8.91 0.57 1.29
N ASP A 169 -9.10 -0.05 2.45
CA ASP A 169 -8.53 -1.38 2.74
C ASP A 169 -9.62 -2.47 2.58
N ALA A 170 -9.85 -2.95 1.35
CA ALA A 170 -10.95 -3.88 1.02
C ALA A 170 -10.58 -5.38 1.11
N ILE A 171 -9.36 -5.72 1.53
CA ILE A 171 -8.77 -7.04 1.21
C ILE A 171 -8.93 -8.09 2.32
N ASP A 172 -9.12 -7.66 3.56
CA ASP A 172 -9.24 -8.60 4.68
C ASP A 172 -10.49 -9.50 4.52
N GLU A 173 -11.57 -8.98 3.92
CA GLU A 173 -12.78 -9.73 3.57
C GLU A 173 -12.52 -10.78 2.47
N GLN A 174 -11.67 -10.46 1.49
CA GLN A 174 -11.34 -11.36 0.39
C GLN A 174 -10.56 -12.58 0.90
N TYR A 175 -9.60 -12.39 1.81
CA TYR A 175 -8.87 -13.52 2.40
C TYR A 175 -9.80 -14.46 3.17
N ALA A 176 -10.77 -13.91 3.91
CA ALA A 176 -11.75 -14.74 4.61
C ALA A 176 -12.60 -15.57 3.63
N SER A 177 -13.03 -14.96 2.51
CA SER A 177 -13.78 -15.66 1.46
C SER A 177 -12.94 -16.75 0.78
N ASP A 178 -11.71 -16.44 0.39
CA ASP A 178 -10.80 -17.39 -0.26
C ASP A 178 -10.50 -18.58 0.65
N MET A 179 -10.31 -18.36 1.96
CA MET A 179 -10.06 -19.44 2.93
C MET A 179 -11.29 -20.32 3.14
N ALA A 180 -12.47 -19.72 3.18
CA ALA A 180 -13.72 -20.47 3.28
C ALA A 180 -13.99 -21.32 2.01
N GLU A 181 -13.60 -20.85 0.83
CA GLU A 181 -13.73 -21.61 -0.42
C GLU A 181 -12.77 -22.80 -0.46
N LEU A 182 -11.50 -22.61 -0.10
CA LEU A 182 -10.51 -23.69 -0.07
C LEU A 182 -10.83 -24.75 0.99
N ASP A 183 -11.33 -24.34 2.16
CA ASP A 183 -11.77 -25.27 3.20
C ASP A 183 -12.93 -26.16 2.73
N ARG A 184 -13.91 -25.56 2.03
CA ARG A 184 -15.02 -26.31 1.40
C ARG A 184 -14.52 -27.27 0.34
N GLU A 185 -13.65 -26.81 -0.57
CA GLU A 185 -13.06 -27.65 -1.62
C GLU A 185 -12.34 -28.86 -1.02
N ILE A 186 -11.52 -28.66 0.03
CA ILE A 186 -10.81 -29.76 0.70
C ILE A 186 -11.78 -30.71 1.40
N THR A 187 -12.82 -30.20 2.06
CA THR A 187 -13.83 -31.01 2.74
C THR A 187 -14.61 -31.88 1.76
N GLU A 188 -15.08 -31.30 0.65
CA GLU A 188 -15.78 -32.01 -0.42
C GLU A 188 -14.89 -33.10 -1.05
N LEU A 189 -13.63 -32.77 -1.36
CA LEU A 189 -12.68 -33.75 -1.91
C LEU A 189 -12.36 -34.87 -0.90
N LYS A 190 -12.26 -34.57 0.40
CA LYS A 190 -12.08 -35.60 1.46
C LYS A 190 -13.30 -36.53 1.53
N ASP A 191 -14.51 -36.01 1.35
CA ASP A 191 -15.73 -36.82 1.36
C ASP A 191 -15.89 -37.64 0.07
N GLU A 192 -15.54 -37.09 -1.09
CA GLU A 192 -15.43 -37.85 -2.35
C GLU A 192 -14.41 -38.98 -2.22
N TRP A 193 -13.26 -38.74 -1.60
CA TRP A 193 -12.22 -39.75 -1.39
C TRP A 193 -12.70 -40.94 -0.55
N LYS A 194 -13.55 -40.69 0.46
CA LYS A 194 -14.16 -41.75 1.30
C LYS A 194 -15.12 -42.64 0.51
N GLN A 195 -15.78 -42.09 -0.52
CA GLN A 195 -16.80 -42.77 -1.32
C GLN A 195 -16.23 -43.36 -2.63
N ALA A 196 -15.04 -42.94 -3.03
CA ALA A 196 -14.42 -43.33 -4.29
C ALA A 196 -13.88 -44.76 -4.32
N SER A 197 -13.88 -45.36 -5.51
CA SER A 197 -13.19 -46.61 -5.80
C SER A 197 -11.67 -46.45 -5.79
N ASP A 198 -10.94 -47.54 -5.61
CA ASP A 198 -9.47 -47.53 -5.50
C ASP A 198 -8.76 -46.92 -6.74
N GLU A 199 -9.37 -47.03 -7.93
CA GLU A 199 -8.86 -46.38 -9.16
C GLU A 199 -8.95 -44.85 -9.15
N THR A 200 -9.89 -44.26 -8.41
CA THR A 200 -10.15 -42.81 -8.40
C THR A 200 -9.57 -42.13 -7.16
N LYS A 201 -9.33 -42.88 -6.08
CA LYS A 201 -8.73 -42.38 -4.84
C LYS A 201 -7.40 -41.65 -5.04
N GLN A 202 -6.55 -42.13 -5.95
CA GLN A 202 -5.27 -41.49 -6.22
C GLN A 202 -5.45 -40.11 -6.88
N ALA A 203 -6.33 -40.00 -7.88
CA ALA A 203 -6.63 -38.72 -8.52
C ALA A 203 -7.29 -37.71 -7.56
N ILE A 204 -8.13 -38.19 -6.62
CA ILE A 204 -8.71 -37.33 -5.58
C ILE A 204 -7.66 -36.92 -4.56
N HIS A 205 -6.75 -37.82 -4.17
CA HIS A 205 -5.62 -37.50 -3.30
C HIS A 205 -4.74 -36.39 -3.91
N ASP A 206 -4.42 -36.49 -5.20
CA ASP A 206 -3.64 -35.46 -5.90
C ASP A 206 -4.35 -34.09 -5.88
N LYS A 207 -5.69 -34.08 -6.00
CA LYS A 207 -6.49 -32.83 -5.88
C LYS A 207 -6.47 -32.28 -4.44
N ILE A 208 -6.58 -33.14 -3.43
CA ILE A 208 -6.48 -32.74 -2.02
C ILE A 208 -5.10 -32.13 -1.75
N ASP A 209 -4.03 -32.76 -2.24
CA ASP A 209 -2.66 -32.24 -2.07
C ASP A 209 -2.47 -30.89 -2.79
N ALA A 210 -3.01 -30.75 -3.99
CA ALA A 210 -3.00 -29.48 -4.72
C ALA A 210 -3.78 -28.39 -3.97
N ALA A 211 -4.95 -28.72 -3.42
CA ALA A 211 -5.75 -27.79 -2.62
C ALA A 211 -5.02 -27.40 -1.32
N LYS A 212 -4.42 -28.36 -0.60
CA LYS A 212 -3.58 -28.09 0.59
C LYS A 212 -2.38 -27.20 0.26
N SER A 213 -1.75 -27.40 -0.89
CA SER A 213 -0.66 -26.53 -1.36
C SER A 213 -1.14 -25.09 -1.61
N LYS A 214 -2.31 -24.91 -2.23
CA LYS A 214 -2.94 -23.58 -2.39
C LYS A 214 -3.25 -22.93 -1.02
N THR A 215 -3.77 -23.71 -0.06
CA THR A 215 -4.04 -23.23 1.30
C THR A 215 -2.76 -22.75 1.99
N ASN A 216 -1.66 -23.50 1.90
CA ASN A 216 -0.37 -23.07 2.43
C ASN A 216 0.13 -21.77 1.79
N ALA A 217 0.07 -21.67 0.45
CA ALA A 217 0.48 -20.46 -0.26
C ALA A 217 -0.38 -19.24 0.10
N ALA A 218 -1.66 -19.45 0.42
CA ALA A 218 -2.52 -18.38 0.89
C ALA A 218 -2.28 -18.02 2.36
N MET A 219 -1.94 -19.00 3.22
CA MET A 219 -1.49 -18.73 4.59
C MET A 219 -0.23 -17.87 4.61
N GLU A 220 0.75 -18.15 3.74
CA GLU A 220 1.95 -17.30 3.61
C GLU A 220 1.58 -15.85 3.27
N LYS A 221 0.65 -15.63 2.34
CA LYS A 221 0.17 -14.27 2.01
C LYS A 221 -0.55 -13.59 3.19
N ILE A 222 -1.30 -14.34 3.99
CA ILE A 222 -1.95 -13.81 5.19
C ILE A 222 -0.90 -13.44 6.25
N LEU A 223 0.15 -14.25 6.42
CA LEU A 223 1.28 -13.93 7.33
C LEU A 223 2.00 -12.66 6.88
N ASP A 224 2.37 -12.58 5.61
CA ASP A 224 3.01 -11.38 5.05
C ASP A 224 2.15 -10.14 5.29
N ARG A 225 0.81 -10.28 5.16
CA ARG A 225 -0.13 -9.19 5.43
C ARG A 225 -0.21 -8.82 6.91
N ILE A 226 -0.14 -9.79 7.83
CA ILE A 226 -0.11 -9.53 9.27
C ILE A 226 1.17 -8.76 9.62
N ASP A 227 2.32 -9.19 9.10
CA ASP A 227 3.61 -8.51 9.34
C ASP A 227 3.61 -7.09 8.77
N GLU A 228 3.04 -6.90 7.57
CA GLU A 228 2.86 -5.57 6.97
C GLU A 228 1.93 -4.68 7.82
N LEU A 229 0.79 -5.22 8.28
CA LEU A 229 -0.16 -4.51 9.12
C LEU A 229 0.47 -4.10 10.46
N ASP A 230 1.21 -5.01 11.09
CA ASP A 230 1.94 -4.76 12.34
C ASP A 230 2.96 -3.63 12.14
N SER A 231 3.81 -3.72 11.11
CA SER A 231 4.84 -2.72 10.83
C SER A 231 4.26 -1.34 10.48
N GLN A 232 3.24 -1.28 9.62
CA GLN A 232 2.56 -0.03 9.27
C GLN A 232 1.88 0.61 10.46
N THR A 233 1.25 -0.20 11.33
CA THR A 233 0.55 0.31 12.51
C THR A 233 1.54 0.86 13.53
N GLU A 234 2.61 0.12 13.84
CA GLU A 234 3.68 0.61 14.72
C GLU A 234 4.25 1.94 14.20
N ALA A 235 4.49 2.01 12.89
CA ALA A 235 5.02 3.21 12.27
C ALA A 235 4.10 4.42 12.44
N ARG A 236 2.80 4.24 12.19
CA ARG A 236 1.80 5.30 12.33
C ARG A 236 1.61 5.72 13.78
N LEU A 237 1.61 4.77 14.72
CA LEU A 237 1.49 5.07 16.15
C LEU A 237 2.67 5.89 16.65
N LYS A 238 3.89 5.59 16.18
CA LYS A 238 5.05 6.40 16.52
C LYS A 238 4.96 7.81 15.95
N ALA A 239 4.61 7.95 14.66
CA ALA A 239 4.45 9.26 14.03
C ALA A 239 3.36 10.10 14.70
N ILE A 240 2.22 9.49 15.05
CA ILE A 240 1.14 10.24 15.71
C ILE A 240 1.52 10.63 17.15
N ASP A 241 2.30 9.81 17.86
CA ASP A 241 2.80 10.14 19.20
C ASP A 241 3.77 11.33 19.18
N GLU A 242 4.64 11.41 18.18
CA GLU A 242 5.52 12.56 17.95
C GLU A 242 4.70 13.84 17.65
N GLN A 243 3.61 13.70 16.90
CA GLN A 243 2.70 14.81 16.59
C GLN A 243 1.88 15.26 17.81
N ILE A 244 1.42 14.32 18.65
CA ILE A 244 0.73 14.61 19.91
C ILE A 244 1.65 15.43 20.85
N ALA A 245 2.94 15.08 20.91
CA ALA A 245 3.91 15.76 21.75
C ALA A 245 4.17 17.22 21.34
N THR A 246 4.03 17.54 20.05
CA THR A 246 4.31 18.88 19.48
C THR A 246 3.06 19.73 19.22
N ALA A 247 1.88 19.10 19.16
CA ALA A 247 0.63 19.76 18.84
C ALA A 247 0.06 20.65 19.95
N LYS A 248 -0.64 21.72 19.53
CA LYS A 248 -1.46 22.58 20.39
C LYS A 248 -2.66 21.80 20.95
N GLU A 249 -3.18 22.22 22.10
CA GLU A 249 -4.24 21.53 22.87
C GLU A 249 -5.40 21.00 22.00
N ASN A 250 -6.02 21.87 21.20
CA ASN A 250 -7.16 21.50 20.36
C ASN A 250 -6.80 20.48 19.26
N THR A 251 -5.56 20.49 18.76
CA THR A 251 -5.10 19.54 17.74
C THR A 251 -4.64 18.23 18.38
N ARG A 252 -4.04 18.31 19.57
CA ARG A 252 -3.60 17.15 20.35
C ARG A 252 -4.76 16.21 20.66
N GLN A 253 -5.89 16.73 21.15
CA GLN A 253 -7.07 15.91 21.44
C GLN A 253 -7.57 15.14 20.21
N LYS A 254 -7.45 15.74 19.02
CA LYS A 254 -7.85 15.10 17.77
C LYS A 254 -6.84 14.02 17.34
N PHE A 255 -5.54 14.24 17.52
CA PHE A 255 -4.53 13.20 17.29
C PHE A 255 -4.64 12.04 18.29
N GLU A 256 -4.96 12.30 19.56
CA GLU A 256 -5.24 11.25 20.56
C GLU A 256 -6.46 10.41 20.17
N THR A 257 -7.54 11.07 19.74
CA THR A 257 -8.73 10.38 19.19
C THR A 257 -8.33 9.51 18.00
N ARG A 258 -7.50 10.04 17.12
CA ARG A 258 -7.05 9.34 15.93
C ARG A 258 -6.13 8.16 16.25
N LYS A 259 -5.27 8.29 17.26
CA LYS A 259 -4.45 7.19 17.78
C LYS A 259 -5.33 6.02 18.24
N ALA A 260 -6.41 6.32 18.97
CA ALA A 260 -7.36 5.31 19.41
C ALA A 260 -8.09 4.63 18.23
N GLU A 261 -8.46 5.39 17.20
CA GLU A 261 -9.04 4.83 15.97
C GLU A 261 -8.07 3.89 15.24
N ILE A 262 -6.79 4.27 15.11
CA ILE A 262 -5.75 3.42 14.49
C ILE A 262 -5.60 2.11 15.27
N GLN A 263 -5.59 2.18 16.61
CA GLN A 263 -5.50 0.98 17.45
C GLN A 263 -6.73 0.09 17.36
N ALA A 264 -7.92 0.68 17.23
CA ALA A 264 -9.17 -0.06 17.08
C ALA A 264 -9.23 -0.78 15.73
N ASP A 265 -8.93 -0.07 14.64
CA ASP A 265 -8.84 -0.62 13.29
C ASP A 265 -7.84 -1.78 13.22
N TYR A 266 -6.63 -1.57 13.77
CA TYR A 266 -5.62 -2.61 13.87
C TYR A 266 -6.13 -3.89 14.53
N LYS A 267 -6.83 -3.77 15.67
CA LYS A 267 -7.37 -4.92 16.40
C LYS A 267 -8.44 -5.65 15.59
N GLU A 268 -9.35 -4.91 14.96
CA GLU A 268 -10.39 -5.50 14.13
C GLU A 268 -9.79 -6.30 12.97
N ARG A 269 -8.83 -5.68 12.27
CA ARG A 269 -8.18 -6.27 11.10
C ARG A 269 -7.34 -7.48 11.45
N LYS A 270 -6.53 -7.39 12.50
CA LYS A 270 -5.75 -8.52 13.01
C LYS A 270 -6.66 -9.70 13.37
N SER A 271 -7.79 -9.43 14.02
CA SER A 271 -8.77 -10.47 14.34
C SER A 271 -9.35 -11.16 13.09
N LYS A 272 -9.59 -10.43 11.99
CA LYS A 272 -10.09 -11.02 10.73
C LYS A 272 -9.03 -11.89 10.05
N LEU A 273 -7.78 -11.43 10.02
CA LEU A 273 -6.66 -12.20 9.45
C LEU A 273 -6.37 -13.45 10.29
N ASP A 274 -6.40 -13.35 11.61
CA ASP A 274 -6.23 -14.48 12.53
C ASP A 274 -7.36 -15.52 12.36
N ALA A 275 -8.60 -15.07 12.15
CA ALA A 275 -9.73 -15.96 11.86
C ALA A 275 -9.55 -16.69 10.52
N SER A 276 -9.09 -15.99 9.49
CA SER A 276 -8.79 -16.58 8.17
C SER A 276 -7.67 -17.62 8.28
N MET A 277 -6.64 -17.33 9.08
CA MET A 277 -5.53 -18.25 9.36
C MET A 277 -5.99 -19.50 10.14
N ALA A 278 -6.98 -19.36 11.03
CA ALA A 278 -7.55 -20.50 11.75
C ALA A 278 -8.30 -21.47 10.81
N LEU A 279 -9.12 -20.94 9.90
CA LEU A 279 -9.80 -21.74 8.87
C LEU A 279 -8.80 -22.49 7.98
N ALA A 280 -7.72 -21.81 7.57
CA ALA A 280 -6.68 -22.44 6.76
C ALA A 280 -5.99 -23.62 7.47
N LYS A 281 -5.73 -23.49 8.78
CA LYS A 281 -5.14 -24.57 9.59
C LYS A 281 -6.08 -25.78 9.72
N GLU A 282 -7.38 -25.55 9.85
CA GLU A 282 -8.40 -26.60 9.90
C GLU A 282 -8.49 -27.37 8.57
N ALA A 283 -8.46 -26.67 7.44
CA ALA A 283 -8.47 -27.30 6.12
C ALA A 283 -7.26 -28.25 5.91
N LEU A 284 -6.10 -27.92 6.48
CA LEU A 284 -4.87 -28.71 6.36
C LEU A 284 -4.86 -29.99 7.21
N THR A 285 -5.63 -30.04 8.29
CA THR A 285 -5.78 -31.24 9.14
C THR A 285 -6.62 -32.31 8.46
#